data_AF-A0A3N5MTM2-F1
#
_entry.id   AF-A0A3N5MTM2-F1
#
_cell.length_a   1.000
_cell.length_b   1.000
_cell.length_c   1.000
_cell.angle_alpha   90.00
_cell.angle_beta   90.00
_cell.angle_gamma   90.00
#
_symmetry.space_group_name_H-M   'P 1'
#
loop_
_entity.id
_entity.type
_entity.pdbx_description
1 polymer ?
#
loop_
_entity_poly.entity_id
_entity_poly.type
_entity_poly.pdbx_seq_one_letter_code
_entity_poly.pdbx_strand_id
1 'polypeptide(L)'
;GPPSSGKTTLLQHLGTRIYASAVVLHCRGPKDDATAVLASLLVSAELAPWDLSQVEQRNLLTVFLQQRHSQNRRVLLLIDDAHNLKAGALEELERLLAFKIDKKPALELLVAGAPAVAKHWQDARDRRATGDVLVHSLSAARQGDLIGYLDWRLGRFEMRDLMTPMALQMIARLCGGRYGAADVLCQMSLLLLRQLKLERADARVVRQAMATLVARQGAKLEADQPVSPEQRPDAPPRGHIVVSRGGRVVTRIELGQRTLLGRSEHNDICLPSPYLSRHHAVIVGTPEGYYLVDLNSANGVLLNGQRIERAALCDEDILGIGPFRLKVKVPESLTQGSPFPDQASLSETAVMPQPPEENAAIWRIK
;
A
#
# COMPACT_ATOMS: atom_id res chain seq x y z
N GLY A 1 -11.03 -5.47 15.50
CA GLY A 1 -12.08 -6.03 14.61
C GLY A 1 -11.52 -7.13 13.72
N PRO A 2 -12.35 -8.05 13.19
CA PRO A 2 -11.90 -9.19 12.38
C PRO A 2 -11.24 -8.75 11.05
N PRO A 3 -10.47 -9.63 10.37
CA PRO A 3 -9.84 -9.29 9.08
C PRO A 3 -10.86 -8.80 8.05
N SER A 4 -10.47 -7.81 7.23
CA SER A 4 -11.34 -7.22 6.19
C SER A 4 -12.65 -6.56 6.70
N SER A 5 -12.70 -6.16 7.97
CA SER A 5 -13.82 -5.40 8.54
C SER A 5 -13.82 -3.90 8.20
N GLY A 6 -13.03 -3.45 7.22
CA GLY A 6 -12.93 -2.03 6.84
C GLY A 6 -12.04 -1.15 7.72
N LYS A 7 -11.25 -1.72 8.64
CA LYS A 7 -10.33 -0.97 9.54
C LYS A 7 -9.38 -0.02 8.79
N THR A 8 -8.63 -0.54 7.82
CA THR A 8 -7.68 0.24 7.02
C THR A 8 -8.38 1.38 6.27
N THR A 9 -9.53 1.10 5.64
CA THR A 9 -10.33 2.09 4.92
C THR A 9 -10.84 3.19 5.83
N LEU A 10 -11.30 2.82 7.03
CA LEU A 10 -11.71 3.78 8.05
C LEU A 10 -10.54 4.64 8.52
N LEU A 11 -9.36 4.04 8.79
CA LEU A 11 -8.16 4.79 9.15
C LEU A 11 -7.72 5.76 8.05
N GLN A 12 -7.76 5.34 6.79
CA GLN A 12 -7.44 6.21 5.66
C GLN A 12 -8.43 7.38 5.55
N HIS A 13 -9.74 7.12 5.71
CA HIS A 13 -10.76 8.17 5.65
C HIS A 13 -10.76 9.12 6.86
N LEU A 14 -10.48 8.61 8.06
CA LEU A 14 -10.25 9.45 9.22
C LEU A 14 -8.97 10.27 9.03
N GLY A 15 -7.93 9.63 8.50
CA GLY A 15 -6.71 10.27 8.05
C GLY A 15 -7.02 11.50 7.22
N THR A 16 -7.73 11.39 6.08
CA THR A 16 -8.04 12.53 5.18
C THR A 16 -8.65 13.73 5.89
N ARG A 17 -9.51 13.52 6.89
CA ARG A 17 -10.08 14.62 7.69
C ARG A 17 -9.12 15.15 8.77
N ILE A 18 -8.24 14.29 9.29
CA ILE A 18 -7.28 14.62 10.35
C ILE A 18 -5.99 15.26 9.80
N TYR A 19 -5.54 14.90 8.58
CA TYR A 19 -4.32 15.44 7.95
C TYR A 19 -4.36 16.97 7.82
N ALA A 20 -5.56 17.57 7.71
CA ALA A 20 -5.71 19.03 7.67
C ALA A 20 -5.21 19.72 8.95
N SER A 21 -5.23 19.01 10.09
CA SER A 21 -4.93 19.57 11.41
C SER A 21 -3.80 18.84 12.13
N ALA A 22 -3.19 17.80 11.54
CA ALA A 22 -2.11 17.02 12.13
C ALA A 22 -1.09 16.61 11.06
N VAL A 23 0.18 16.47 11.46
CA VAL A 23 1.15 15.67 10.70
C VAL A 23 0.89 14.21 11.06
N VAL A 24 0.71 13.35 10.07
CA VAL A 24 0.32 11.97 10.30
C VAL A 24 1.46 11.05 9.88
N LEU A 25 1.92 10.23 10.81
CA LEU A 25 2.88 9.17 10.57
C LEU A 25 2.12 7.86 10.46
N HIS A 26 2.27 7.16 9.34
CA HIS A 26 1.61 5.88 9.13
C HIS A 26 2.62 4.74 9.20
N CYS A 27 2.26 3.70 9.95
CA CYS A 27 2.98 2.45 9.98
C CYS A 27 1.98 1.30 9.90
N ARG A 28 2.26 0.32 9.06
CA ARG A 28 1.52 -0.94 9.07
C ARG A 28 2.30 -1.92 9.93
N GLY A 29 1.72 -2.34 11.05
CA GLY A 29 2.23 -3.26 12.07
C GLY A 29 3.16 -4.30 11.45
N PRO A 30 4.49 -4.07 11.51
CA PRO A 30 5.40 -4.95 10.83
C PRO A 30 5.61 -6.25 11.57
N LYS A 31 5.89 -7.32 10.81
CA LYS A 31 6.36 -8.61 11.34
C LYS A 31 7.81 -8.57 11.85
N ASP A 32 8.51 -7.46 11.62
CA ASP A 32 9.93 -7.27 11.93
C ASP A 32 10.13 -6.46 13.23
N ASP A 33 11.41 -6.30 13.60
CA ASP A 33 11.86 -5.72 14.86
C ASP A 33 11.82 -4.18 14.89
N ALA A 34 12.12 -3.58 16.04
CA ALA A 34 12.02 -2.15 16.35
C ALA A 34 12.62 -1.20 15.29
N THR A 35 13.81 -1.52 14.75
CA THR A 35 14.49 -0.71 13.71
C THR A 35 13.58 -0.43 12.53
N ALA A 36 12.82 -1.42 12.11
CA ALA A 36 12.13 -1.28 10.86
C ALA A 36 10.75 -0.59 11.05
N VAL A 37 10.18 -0.59 12.26
CA VAL A 37 9.12 0.36 12.64
C VAL A 37 9.61 1.79 12.49
N LEU A 38 10.77 2.12 13.08
CA LEU A 38 11.34 3.46 12.99
C LEU A 38 11.61 3.86 11.53
N ALA A 39 12.15 2.95 10.72
CA ALA A 39 12.34 3.19 9.30
C ALA A 39 11.03 3.53 8.58
N SER A 40 9.95 2.79 8.85
CA SER A 40 8.62 3.09 8.29
C SER A 40 8.10 4.46 8.70
N LEU A 41 8.30 4.84 9.97
CA LEU A 41 7.88 6.14 10.48
C LEU A 41 8.67 7.28 9.86
N LEU A 42 9.98 7.11 9.68
CA LEU A 42 10.84 8.08 9.00
C LEU A 42 10.40 8.26 7.54
N VAL A 43 10.17 7.17 6.80
CA VAL A 43 9.66 7.27 5.42
C VAL A 43 8.32 7.99 5.38
N SER A 44 7.41 7.69 6.30
CA SER A 44 6.12 8.41 6.40
C SER A 44 6.29 9.87 6.79
N ALA A 45 7.37 10.23 7.49
CA ALA A 45 7.76 11.59 7.82
C ALA A 45 8.51 12.29 6.66
N GLU A 46 8.66 11.64 5.51
CA GLU A 46 9.45 12.09 4.37
C GLU A 46 10.95 12.25 4.70
N LEU A 47 11.43 11.38 5.60
CA LEU A 47 12.82 11.30 6.02
C LEU A 47 13.43 9.98 5.57
N ALA A 48 14.67 10.05 5.10
CA ALA A 48 15.43 8.89 4.68
C ALA A 48 15.90 8.07 5.90
N PRO A 49 15.48 6.80 6.06
CA PRO A 49 15.93 5.95 7.18
C PRO A 49 17.24 5.21 6.91
N TRP A 50 17.80 5.39 5.71
CA TRP A 50 18.80 4.49 5.16
C TRP A 50 20.16 4.67 5.81
N ASP A 51 20.86 3.57 6.02
CA ASP A 51 22.22 3.55 6.59
C ASP A 51 22.30 4.11 8.02
N LEU A 52 21.15 4.32 8.66
CA LEU A 52 21.02 4.72 10.05
C LEU A 52 20.83 3.48 10.94
N SER A 53 21.52 3.45 12.07
CA SER A 53 21.25 2.55 13.18
C SER A 53 19.88 2.86 13.81
N GLN A 54 19.34 1.92 14.58
CA GLN A 54 18.09 2.12 15.32
C GLN A 54 18.13 3.38 16.21
N VAL A 55 19.27 3.64 16.85
CA VAL A 55 19.48 4.81 17.73
C VAL A 55 19.42 6.10 16.93
N GLU A 56 20.10 6.14 15.77
CA GLU A 56 20.09 7.30 14.88
C GLU A 56 18.70 7.55 14.29
N GLN A 57 17.99 6.49 13.88
CA GLN A 57 16.62 6.60 13.39
C GLN A 57 15.67 7.17 14.46
N ARG A 58 15.79 6.71 15.72
CA ARG A 58 15.02 7.26 16.83
C ARG A 58 15.36 8.73 17.06
N ASN A 59 16.65 9.08 17.11
CA ASN A 59 17.07 10.47 17.35
C ASN A 59 16.54 11.39 16.26
N LEU A 60 16.60 10.96 14.99
CA LEU A 60 16.05 11.71 13.87
C LEU A 60 14.54 11.91 13.99
N LEU A 61 13.81 10.87 14.38
CA LEU A 61 12.36 10.98 14.63
C LEU A 61 12.05 11.91 15.81
N THR A 62 12.83 11.87 16.88
CA THR A 62 12.70 12.78 18.03
C THR A 62 12.90 14.24 17.63
N VAL A 63 13.93 14.52 16.83
CA VAL A 63 14.18 15.87 16.29
C VAL A 63 13.02 16.33 15.41
N PHE A 64 12.49 15.44 14.55
CA PHE A 64 11.29 15.73 13.77
C PHE A 64 10.09 16.09 14.64
N LEU A 65 9.82 15.32 15.70
CA LEU A 65 8.73 15.60 16.63
C LEU A 65 8.90 16.96 17.33
N GLN A 66 10.12 17.30 17.75
CA GLN A 66 10.44 18.62 18.34
C GLN A 66 10.19 19.76 17.35
N GLN A 67 10.60 19.60 16.10
CA GLN A 67 10.39 20.60 15.05
C GLN A 67 8.90 20.79 14.74
N ARG A 68 8.09 19.71 14.69
CA ARG A 68 6.65 19.83 14.49
C ARG A 68 5.96 20.48 15.69
N HIS A 69 6.39 20.16 16.91
CA HIS A 69 5.87 20.80 18.11
C HIS A 69 6.15 22.31 18.16
N SER A 70 7.36 22.76 17.81
CA SER A 70 7.68 24.20 17.76
C SER A 70 6.88 24.95 16.69
N GLN A 71 6.45 24.25 15.63
CA GLN A 71 5.50 24.75 14.62
C GLN A 71 4.03 24.67 15.08
N ASN A 72 3.77 24.29 16.34
CA ASN A 72 2.44 24.06 16.89
C ASN A 72 1.61 23.05 16.07
N ARG A 73 2.28 22.09 15.44
CA ARG A 73 1.68 21.01 14.66
C ARG A 73 1.62 19.75 15.51
N ARG A 74 0.42 19.26 15.78
CA ARG A 74 0.24 17.94 16.41
C ARG A 74 0.72 16.83 15.46
N VAL A 75 1.27 15.77 16.04
CA VAL A 75 1.70 14.57 15.30
C VAL A 75 0.83 13.39 15.72
N LEU A 76 0.15 12.76 14.75
CA LEU A 76 -0.65 11.56 14.96
C LEU A 76 0.05 10.35 14.34
N LEU A 77 0.30 9.34 15.16
CA LEU A 77 0.80 8.05 14.72
C LEU A 77 -0.38 7.11 14.43
N LEU A 78 -0.55 6.71 13.18
CA LEU A 78 -1.48 5.68 12.73
C LEU A 78 -0.77 4.34 12.61
N ILE A 79 -1.24 3.34 13.35
CA ILE A 79 -0.76 1.97 13.23
C ILE A 79 -1.88 1.08 12.69
N ASP A 80 -1.76 0.62 11.45
CA ASP A 80 -2.66 -0.40 10.89
C ASP A 80 -2.12 -1.81 11.13
N ASP A 81 -2.98 -2.83 11.12
CA ASP A 81 -2.61 -4.23 11.34
C ASP A 81 -1.68 -4.48 12.56
N ALA A 82 -1.89 -3.74 13.65
CA ALA A 82 -1.04 -3.74 14.84
C ALA A 82 -0.90 -5.10 15.56
N HIS A 83 -1.72 -6.09 15.21
CA HIS A 83 -1.61 -7.47 15.70
C HIS A 83 -0.38 -8.20 15.18
N ASN A 84 0.27 -7.66 14.15
CA ASN A 84 1.51 -8.19 13.61
C ASN A 84 2.76 -7.64 14.31
N LEU A 85 2.61 -6.64 15.18
CA LEU A 85 3.74 -6.04 15.92
C LEU A 85 4.35 -7.06 16.90
N LYS A 86 5.68 -7.17 16.87
CA LYS A 86 6.46 -7.92 17.85
C LYS A 86 6.72 -7.11 19.12
N ALA A 87 7.17 -7.78 20.19
CA ALA A 87 7.46 -7.15 21.48
C ALA A 87 8.46 -5.98 21.38
N GLY A 88 9.59 -6.15 20.69
CA GLY A 88 10.59 -5.08 20.52
C GLY A 88 10.03 -3.85 19.79
N ALA A 89 9.20 -4.06 18.77
CA ALA A 89 8.49 -2.99 18.06
C ALA A 89 7.51 -2.26 18.97
N LEU A 90 6.77 -2.97 19.82
CA LEU A 90 5.88 -2.37 20.82
C LEU A 90 6.66 -1.53 21.83
N GLU A 91 7.75 -2.05 22.40
CA GLU A 91 8.61 -1.29 23.31
C GLU A 91 9.11 0.02 22.70
N GLU A 92 9.54 0.00 21.44
CA GLU A 92 10.03 1.21 20.77
C GLU A 92 8.91 2.23 20.56
N LEU A 93 7.72 1.78 20.17
CA LEU A 93 6.53 2.63 20.08
C LEU A 93 6.13 3.20 21.45
N GLU A 94 6.24 2.40 22.51
CA GLU A 94 5.99 2.86 23.88
C GLU A 94 6.98 3.94 24.32
N ARG A 95 8.27 3.80 23.98
CA ARG A 95 9.31 4.81 24.23
C ARG A 95 9.02 6.11 23.50
N LEU A 96 8.64 6.04 22.22
CA LEU A 96 8.25 7.22 21.44
C LEU A 96 7.04 7.92 22.07
N LEU A 97 6.03 7.17 22.49
CA LEU A 97 4.84 7.72 23.15
C LEU A 97 5.13 8.37 24.50
N ALA A 98 6.16 7.88 25.21
CA ALA A 98 6.58 8.46 26.48
C ALA A 98 7.33 9.79 26.30
N PHE A 99 7.78 10.10 25.07
CA PHE A 99 8.49 11.34 24.78
C PHE A 99 7.57 12.57 24.92
N LYS A 100 8.02 13.53 25.73
CA LYS A 100 7.28 14.76 26.05
C LYS A 100 8.12 15.99 25.70
N ILE A 101 7.43 17.02 25.20
CA ILE A 101 8.00 18.34 24.94
C ILE A 101 7.19 19.33 25.80
N ASP A 102 7.86 20.12 26.64
CA ASP A 102 7.22 21.05 27.58
C ASP A 102 6.11 20.41 28.44
N LYS A 103 6.37 19.19 28.92
CA LYS A 103 5.44 18.33 29.69
C LYS A 103 4.21 17.84 28.91
N LYS A 104 4.07 18.19 27.63
CA LYS A 104 3.00 17.72 26.74
C LYS A 104 3.46 16.51 25.92
N PRO A 105 2.56 15.58 25.59
CA PRO A 105 2.89 14.46 24.70
C PRO A 105 3.30 14.98 23.32
N ALA A 106 4.41 14.48 22.79
CA ALA A 106 4.90 14.88 21.47
C ALA A 106 4.11 14.22 20.33
N LEU A 107 3.41 13.12 20.61
CA LEU A 107 2.64 12.38 19.62
C LEU A 107 1.38 11.72 20.21
N GLU A 108 0.35 11.64 19.38
CA GLU A 108 -0.90 10.93 19.65
C GLU A 108 -0.89 9.59 18.90
N LEU A 109 -1.63 8.58 19.39
CA LEU A 109 -1.66 7.25 18.78
C LEU A 109 -3.09 6.85 18.40
N LEU A 110 -3.25 6.36 17.17
CA LEU A 110 -4.45 5.66 16.72
C LEU A 110 -4.06 4.29 16.16
N VAL A 111 -4.60 3.23 16.76
CA VAL A 111 -4.25 1.84 16.45
C VAL A 111 -5.44 1.11 15.85
N ALA A 112 -5.23 0.41 14.73
CA ALA A 112 -6.13 -0.61 14.22
C ALA A 112 -5.50 -1.99 14.28
N GLY A 113 -6.25 -2.96 14.80
CA GLY A 113 -5.77 -4.33 14.92
C GLY A 113 -6.85 -5.34 15.26
N ALA A 114 -6.40 -6.57 15.52
CA ALA A 114 -7.22 -7.61 16.09
C ALA A 114 -7.62 -7.24 17.54
N PRO A 115 -8.72 -7.80 18.09
CA PRO A 115 -9.16 -7.47 19.44
C PRO A 115 -8.09 -7.62 20.53
N ALA A 116 -7.18 -8.60 20.39
CA ALA A 116 -6.08 -8.83 21.33
C ALA A 116 -5.14 -7.61 21.49
N VAL A 117 -5.00 -6.78 20.45
CA VAL A 117 -4.17 -5.57 20.48
C VAL A 117 -4.71 -4.55 21.48
N ALA A 118 -6.04 -4.45 21.61
CA ALA A 118 -6.65 -3.51 22.54
C ALA A 118 -6.24 -3.79 23.98
N LYS A 119 -6.17 -5.08 24.37
CA LYS A 119 -5.74 -5.49 25.71
C LYS A 119 -4.31 -5.04 26.01
N HIS A 120 -3.37 -5.26 25.08
CA HIS A 120 -1.98 -4.84 25.26
C HIS A 120 -1.86 -3.33 25.54
N TRP A 121 -2.55 -2.49 24.77
CA TRP A 121 -2.49 -1.04 24.94
C TRP A 121 -3.27 -0.52 26.14
N GLN A 122 -4.30 -1.24 26.60
CA GLN A 122 -4.96 -1.00 27.88
C GLN A 122 -3.99 -1.29 29.04
N ASP A 123 -3.38 -2.47 29.06
CA ASP A 123 -2.39 -2.83 30.09
C ASP A 123 -1.21 -1.85 30.11
N ALA A 124 -0.74 -1.42 28.92
CA ALA A 124 0.36 -0.48 28.80
C ALA A 124 -0.01 0.96 29.21
N ARG A 125 -1.28 1.35 29.09
CA ARG A 125 -1.82 2.60 29.65
C ARG A 125 -1.82 2.54 31.16
N ASP A 126 -2.33 1.45 31.72
CA ASP A 126 -2.43 1.27 33.18
C ASP A 126 -1.04 1.31 33.83
N ARG A 127 -0.02 0.71 33.18
CA ARG A 127 1.39 0.82 33.62
C ARG A 127 1.95 2.24 33.56
N ARG A 128 1.52 3.07 32.59
CA ARG A 128 2.08 4.40 32.35
C ARG A 128 1.30 5.53 33.05
N ALA A 129 0.09 5.27 33.53
CA ALA A 129 -0.82 6.27 34.08
C ALA A 129 -1.02 7.49 33.16
N THR A 130 -1.02 7.27 31.84
CA THR A 130 -1.11 8.34 30.83
C THR A 130 -2.32 8.17 29.92
N GLY A 131 -3.11 9.25 29.81
CA GLY A 131 -4.14 9.46 28.78
C GLY A 131 -5.37 8.55 28.89
N ASP A 132 -6.33 8.80 28.00
CA ASP A 132 -7.50 7.94 27.78
C ASP A 132 -7.26 7.03 26.58
N VAL A 133 -7.45 5.72 26.75
CA VAL A 133 -7.44 4.76 25.64
C VAL A 133 -8.88 4.47 25.25
N LEU A 134 -9.31 5.04 24.14
CA LEU A 134 -10.62 4.76 23.54
C LEU A 134 -10.51 3.52 22.64
N VAL A 135 -11.26 2.47 23.00
CA VAL A 135 -11.30 1.23 22.23
C VAL A 135 -12.64 1.12 21.53
N HIS A 136 -12.61 1.09 20.19
CA HIS A 136 -13.78 0.82 19.37
C HIS A 136 -13.64 -0.51 18.64
N SER A 137 -14.69 -1.33 18.68
CA SER A 137 -14.73 -2.61 17.98
C SER A 137 -15.57 -2.50 16.72
N LEU A 138 -14.97 -2.77 15.56
CA LEU A 138 -15.69 -3.02 14.32
C LEU A 138 -16.11 -4.49 14.28
N SER A 139 -17.42 -4.73 14.17
CA SER A 139 -18.01 -6.04 13.93
C SER A 139 -17.89 -6.44 12.45
N ALA A 140 -18.15 -7.72 12.16
CA ALA A 140 -18.36 -8.15 10.77
C ALA A 140 -19.61 -7.46 10.21
N ALA A 141 -19.57 -7.12 8.92
CA ALA A 141 -20.70 -6.48 8.26
C ALA A 141 -21.90 -7.42 8.17
N ARG A 142 -23.12 -6.91 8.32
CA ARG A 142 -24.32 -7.68 8.01
C ARG A 142 -24.42 -7.86 6.50
N GLN A 143 -25.20 -8.85 6.05
CA GLN A 143 -25.40 -9.07 4.61
C GLN A 143 -25.97 -7.82 3.92
N GLY A 144 -26.91 -7.11 4.57
CA GLY A 144 -27.45 -5.85 4.05
C GLY A 144 -26.39 -4.76 3.88
N ASP A 145 -25.48 -4.62 4.85
CA ASP A 145 -24.37 -3.64 4.78
C ASP A 145 -23.43 -3.95 3.61
N LEU A 146 -23.13 -5.24 3.37
CA LEU A 146 -22.31 -5.66 2.23
C LEU A 146 -22.99 -5.42 0.89
N ILE A 147 -24.30 -5.67 0.79
CA ILE A 147 -25.07 -5.40 -0.43
C ILE A 147 -25.07 -3.89 -0.71
N GLY A 148 -25.40 -3.08 0.30
CA GLY A 148 -25.39 -1.62 0.17
C GLY A 148 -24.00 -1.08 -0.18
N TYR A 149 -22.95 -1.65 0.40
CA TYR A 149 -21.56 -1.34 0.06
C TYR A 149 -21.22 -1.65 -1.41
N LEU A 150 -21.56 -2.85 -1.89
CA LEU A 150 -21.30 -3.26 -3.26
C LEU A 150 -22.10 -2.40 -4.25
N ASP A 151 -23.37 -2.13 -3.96
CA ASP A 151 -24.22 -1.27 -4.77
C ASP A 151 -23.71 0.17 -4.85
N TRP A 152 -23.30 0.74 -3.70
CA TRP A 152 -22.64 2.05 -3.66
C TRP A 152 -21.35 2.05 -4.48
N ARG A 153 -20.53 1.01 -4.33
CA ARG A 153 -19.24 0.90 -5.01
C ARG A 153 -19.38 0.75 -6.52
N LEU A 154 -20.29 -0.11 -6.99
CA LEU A 154 -20.60 -0.29 -8.41
C LEU A 154 -21.19 1.00 -8.99
N GLY A 155 -22.02 1.71 -8.22
CA GLY A 155 -22.59 3.01 -8.61
C GLY A 155 -21.55 4.08 -8.88
N ARG A 156 -20.43 4.10 -8.14
CA ARG A 156 -19.31 5.02 -8.41
C ARG A 156 -18.63 4.84 -9.75
N PHE A 157 -18.91 3.73 -10.43
CA PHE A 157 -18.29 3.36 -11.69
C PHE A 157 -19.34 3.10 -12.78
N GLU A 158 -20.60 3.47 -12.54
CA GLU A 158 -21.74 3.20 -13.44
C GLU A 158 -21.93 1.70 -13.78
N MET A 159 -21.46 0.81 -12.90
CA MET A 159 -21.47 -0.65 -13.12
C MET A 159 -22.62 -1.37 -12.41
N ARG A 160 -23.60 -0.64 -11.85
CA ARG A 160 -24.71 -1.26 -11.09
C ARG A 160 -25.48 -2.26 -11.92
N ASP A 161 -25.76 -1.93 -13.17
CA ASP A 161 -26.58 -2.76 -14.06
C ASP A 161 -25.87 -4.04 -14.52
N LEU A 162 -24.55 -4.13 -14.34
CA LEU A 162 -23.75 -5.31 -14.68
C LEU A 162 -23.93 -6.44 -13.66
N MET A 163 -24.51 -6.17 -12.49
CA MET A 163 -24.67 -7.14 -11.41
C MET A 163 -26.15 -7.30 -11.07
N THR A 164 -26.67 -8.53 -11.13
CA THR A 164 -28.05 -8.76 -10.68
C THR A 164 -28.18 -8.67 -9.15
N PRO A 165 -29.36 -8.31 -8.61
CA PRO A 165 -29.58 -8.32 -7.15
C PRO A 165 -29.28 -9.67 -6.50
N MET A 166 -29.58 -10.77 -7.22
CA MET A 166 -29.29 -12.13 -6.76
C MET A 166 -27.78 -12.41 -6.68
N ALA A 167 -26.99 -11.88 -7.62
CA ALA A 167 -25.54 -11.97 -7.57
C ALA A 167 -24.97 -11.21 -6.36
N LEU A 168 -25.45 -9.99 -6.08
CA LEU A 168 -25.01 -9.21 -4.91
C LEU A 168 -25.36 -9.91 -3.59
N GLN A 169 -26.58 -10.45 -3.47
CA GLN A 169 -26.98 -11.25 -2.32
C GLN A 169 -26.09 -12.49 -2.13
N MET A 170 -25.75 -13.17 -3.23
CA MET A 170 -24.88 -14.34 -3.19
C MET A 170 -23.46 -13.98 -2.74
N ILE A 171 -22.88 -12.89 -3.28
CA ILE A 171 -21.56 -12.40 -2.84
C ILE A 171 -21.59 -12.06 -1.35
N ALA A 172 -22.60 -11.30 -0.89
CA ALA A 172 -22.72 -10.91 0.51
C ALA A 172 -22.83 -12.12 1.45
N ARG A 173 -23.60 -13.14 1.05
CA ARG A 173 -23.72 -14.40 1.80
C ARG A 173 -22.41 -15.17 1.87
N LEU A 174 -21.72 -15.35 0.75
CA LEU A 174 -20.47 -16.13 0.66
C LEU A 174 -19.30 -15.46 1.40
N CYS A 175 -19.26 -14.13 1.45
CA CYS A 175 -18.14 -13.40 2.03
C CYS A 175 -18.21 -13.25 3.56
N GLY A 176 -19.38 -13.50 4.17
CA GLY A 176 -19.55 -13.55 5.62
C GLY A 176 -19.18 -12.26 6.34
N GLY A 177 -19.57 -11.11 5.77
CA GLY A 177 -19.32 -9.79 6.38
C GLY A 177 -17.92 -9.21 6.14
N ARG A 178 -17.12 -9.81 5.26
CA ARG A 178 -15.78 -9.34 4.89
C ARG A 178 -15.80 -8.52 3.60
N TYR A 179 -15.63 -7.21 3.71
CA TYR A 179 -15.64 -6.28 2.55
C TYR A 179 -14.59 -6.64 1.49
N GLY A 180 -13.34 -6.91 1.91
CA GLY A 180 -12.27 -7.26 0.98
C GLY A 180 -12.50 -8.59 0.24
N ALA A 181 -13.20 -9.55 0.85
CA ALA A 181 -13.58 -10.78 0.16
C ALA A 181 -14.70 -10.52 -0.86
N ALA A 182 -15.66 -9.66 -0.51
CA ALA A 182 -16.74 -9.26 -1.40
C ALA A 182 -16.18 -8.52 -2.63
N ASP A 183 -15.19 -7.64 -2.45
CA ASP A 183 -14.49 -6.97 -3.54
C ASP A 183 -13.85 -7.94 -4.53
N VAL A 184 -13.04 -8.87 -4.02
CA VAL A 184 -12.31 -9.82 -4.87
C VAL A 184 -13.29 -10.69 -5.66
N LEU A 185 -14.35 -11.17 -5.01
CA LEU A 185 -15.35 -12.00 -5.66
C LEU A 185 -16.18 -11.20 -6.68
N CYS A 186 -16.53 -9.94 -6.38
CA CYS A 186 -17.21 -9.05 -7.32
C CYS A 186 -16.33 -8.75 -8.54
N GLN A 187 -15.06 -8.41 -8.34
CA GLN A 187 -14.12 -8.15 -9.43
C GLN A 187 -13.93 -9.37 -10.33
N MET A 188 -13.74 -10.55 -9.73
CA MET A 188 -13.63 -11.79 -10.50
C MET A 188 -14.91 -12.09 -11.30
N SER A 189 -16.08 -11.80 -10.73
CA SER A 189 -17.37 -11.96 -11.41
C SER A 189 -17.48 -11.03 -12.63
N LEU A 190 -17.07 -9.78 -12.51
CA LEU A 190 -17.03 -8.83 -13.63
C LEU A 190 -16.00 -9.21 -14.70
N LEU A 191 -14.87 -9.79 -14.30
CA LEU A 191 -13.84 -10.26 -15.25
C LEU A 191 -14.36 -11.46 -16.06
N LEU A 192 -15.02 -12.42 -15.39
CA LEU A 192 -15.69 -13.53 -16.07
C LEU A 192 -16.85 -13.06 -16.95
N LEU A 193 -17.61 -12.06 -16.53
CA LEU A 193 -18.68 -11.46 -17.34
C LEU A 193 -18.16 -11.06 -18.73
N ARG A 194 -17.03 -10.32 -18.76
CA ARG A 194 -16.38 -9.88 -19.99
C ARG A 194 -15.84 -11.05 -20.81
N GLN A 195 -15.21 -12.03 -20.14
CA GLN A 195 -14.67 -13.22 -20.82
C GLN A 195 -15.78 -14.06 -21.48
N LEU A 196 -16.92 -14.19 -20.81
CA LEU A 196 -18.08 -14.95 -21.27
C LEU A 196 -18.99 -14.14 -22.21
N LYS A 197 -18.67 -12.86 -22.46
CA LYS A 197 -19.46 -11.93 -23.29
C LYS A 197 -20.94 -11.86 -22.86
N LEU A 198 -21.18 -11.89 -21.55
CA LEU A 198 -22.52 -11.76 -20.98
C LEU A 198 -22.79 -10.30 -20.63
N GLU A 199 -24.06 -9.88 -20.67
CA GLU A 199 -24.45 -8.50 -20.34
C GLU A 199 -24.51 -8.25 -18.82
N ARG A 200 -24.94 -9.27 -18.05
CA ARG A 200 -25.10 -9.17 -16.59
C ARG A 200 -24.62 -10.42 -15.86
N ALA A 201 -24.02 -10.20 -14.69
CA ALA A 201 -23.56 -11.27 -13.82
C ALA A 201 -24.69 -11.71 -12.89
N ASP A 202 -25.02 -12.99 -12.98
CA ASP A 202 -26.01 -13.67 -12.14
C ASP A 202 -25.32 -14.57 -11.09
N ALA A 203 -26.13 -15.32 -10.35
CA ALA A 203 -25.64 -16.28 -9.37
C ALA A 203 -24.79 -17.42 -9.98
N ARG A 204 -24.89 -17.69 -11.29
CA ARG A 204 -24.05 -18.70 -11.96
C ARG A 204 -22.64 -18.14 -12.17
N VAL A 205 -22.52 -16.90 -12.65
CA VAL A 205 -21.24 -16.22 -12.81
C VAL A 205 -20.50 -16.09 -11.47
N VAL A 206 -21.20 -15.74 -10.39
CA VAL A 206 -20.59 -15.65 -9.05
C VAL A 206 -20.08 -17.00 -8.55
N ARG A 207 -20.82 -18.11 -8.78
CA ARG A 207 -20.35 -19.46 -8.44
C ARG A 207 -19.08 -19.83 -9.20
N GLN A 208 -19.05 -19.51 -10.49
CA GLN A 208 -17.89 -19.77 -11.33
C GLN A 208 -16.69 -18.93 -10.87
N ALA A 209 -16.89 -17.65 -10.55
CA ALA A 209 -15.85 -16.78 -10.00
C ALA A 209 -15.26 -17.34 -8.71
N MET A 210 -16.10 -17.85 -7.81
CA MET A 210 -15.65 -18.50 -6.58
C MET A 210 -14.83 -19.76 -6.88
N ALA A 211 -15.30 -20.62 -7.78
CA ALA A 211 -14.56 -21.81 -8.20
C ALA A 211 -13.20 -21.47 -8.82
N THR A 212 -13.12 -20.44 -9.66
CA THR A 212 -11.86 -19.95 -10.24
C THR A 212 -10.89 -19.44 -9.17
N LEU A 213 -11.38 -18.71 -8.17
CA LEU A 213 -10.55 -18.22 -7.07
C LEU A 213 -10.01 -19.36 -6.21
N VAL A 214 -10.82 -20.39 -5.94
CA VAL A 214 -10.40 -21.58 -5.18
C VAL A 214 -9.39 -22.40 -6.00
N ALA A 215 -9.64 -22.64 -7.29
CA ALA A 215 -8.73 -23.35 -8.17
C ALA A 215 -7.36 -22.66 -8.27
N ARG A 216 -7.34 -21.32 -8.35
CA ARG A 216 -6.09 -20.53 -8.34
C ARG A 216 -5.33 -20.57 -7.02
N GLN A 217 -6.01 -20.80 -5.89
CA GLN A 217 -5.32 -21.02 -4.62
C GLN A 217 -4.67 -22.40 -4.56
N GLY A 218 -5.21 -23.40 -5.26
CA GLY A 218 -4.65 -24.75 -5.38
C GLY A 218 -3.54 -24.89 -6.43
N ALA A 219 -3.67 -24.25 -7.59
CA ALA A 219 -2.72 -24.33 -8.72
C ALA A 219 -1.40 -23.56 -8.49
N LYS A 220 -1.25 -22.89 -7.35
CA LYS A 220 -0.12 -22.00 -7.04
C LYS A 220 1.13 -22.72 -6.53
N LEU A 221 1.10 -24.06 -6.46
CA LEU A 221 2.21 -24.89 -6.02
C LEU A 221 3.12 -25.39 -7.17
N GLU A 222 2.79 -25.15 -8.45
CA GLU A 222 3.47 -25.85 -9.57
C GLU A 222 3.89 -25.00 -10.78
N ALA A 223 3.78 -23.67 -10.76
CA ALA A 223 4.13 -22.85 -11.94
C ALA A 223 5.34 -21.94 -11.69
N ASP A 224 6.54 -22.50 -11.82
CA ASP A 224 7.80 -21.77 -11.97
C ASP A 224 8.38 -22.09 -13.36
N GLN A 225 8.25 -21.16 -14.32
CA GLN A 225 9.03 -21.11 -15.55
C GLN A 225 9.00 -19.68 -16.13
N PRO A 226 10.15 -19.02 -16.35
CA PRO A 226 10.24 -17.71 -17.00
C PRO A 226 10.10 -17.84 -18.52
N VAL A 227 9.33 -16.93 -19.13
CA VAL A 227 9.17 -16.83 -20.59
C VAL A 227 10.24 -15.89 -21.15
N SER A 228 11.00 -16.33 -22.16
CA SER A 228 12.07 -15.55 -22.80
C SER A 228 11.53 -14.46 -23.75
N PRO A 229 12.10 -13.23 -23.77
CA PRO A 229 11.71 -12.18 -24.70
C PRO A 229 12.71 -12.04 -25.85
N GLU A 230 12.33 -12.43 -27.07
CA GLU A 230 13.02 -11.98 -28.28
C GLU A 230 12.05 -11.31 -29.25
N GLN A 231 12.43 -10.07 -29.62
CA GLN A 231 12.05 -9.28 -30.80
C GLN A 231 10.65 -8.63 -30.83
N ARG A 232 10.58 -7.38 -30.36
CA ARG A 232 9.58 -6.37 -30.77
C ARG A 232 10.26 -5.00 -30.95
N PRO A 233 9.83 -4.18 -31.92
CA PRO A 233 10.45 -2.89 -32.26
C PRO A 233 10.28 -1.77 -31.19
N ASP A 234 9.45 -1.98 -30.17
CA ASP A 234 9.16 -1.00 -29.10
C ASP A 234 9.73 -1.40 -27.72
N ALA A 235 10.94 -1.95 -27.69
CA ALA A 235 11.58 -2.37 -26.43
C ALA A 235 12.20 -1.17 -25.69
N PRO A 236 12.06 -1.08 -24.35
CA PRO A 236 12.69 -0.03 -23.57
C PRO A 236 14.22 -0.12 -23.61
N PRO A 237 14.94 1.00 -23.38
CA PRO A 237 16.39 1.00 -23.32
C PRO A 237 16.89 0.06 -22.22
N ARG A 238 18.07 -0.55 -22.40
CA ARG A 238 18.64 -1.42 -21.37
C ARG A 238 18.91 -0.63 -20.10
N GLY A 239 18.27 -1.01 -19.01
CA GLY A 239 18.44 -0.40 -17.70
C GLY A 239 18.35 -1.46 -16.61
N HIS A 240 18.91 -1.19 -15.44
CA HIS A 240 18.83 -2.08 -14.29
C HIS A 240 18.72 -1.30 -13.00
N ILE A 241 18.32 -1.99 -11.94
CA ILE A 241 18.32 -1.46 -10.58
C ILE A 241 19.31 -2.24 -9.73
N VAL A 242 20.09 -1.51 -8.94
CA VAL A 242 20.91 -2.07 -7.86
C VAL A 242 20.14 -1.90 -6.55
N VAL A 243 19.70 -3.01 -5.98
CA VAL A 243 18.96 -3.05 -4.70
C VAL A 243 19.95 -3.12 -3.56
N SER A 244 19.85 -2.24 -2.57
CA SER A 244 20.64 -2.26 -1.35
C SER A 244 19.79 -2.13 -0.08
N ARG A 245 20.32 -2.67 1.03
CA ARG A 245 19.70 -2.62 2.36
C ARG A 245 20.81 -2.44 3.41
N GLY A 246 20.72 -1.38 4.23
CA GLY A 246 21.71 -1.07 5.26
C GLY A 246 23.14 -1.00 4.71
N GLY A 247 23.33 -0.22 3.64
CA GLY A 247 24.63 -0.04 2.97
C GLY A 247 25.13 -1.22 2.13
N ARG A 248 24.47 -2.38 2.16
CA ARG A 248 24.91 -3.58 1.42
C ARG A 248 24.08 -3.79 0.17
N VAL A 249 24.75 -4.03 -0.96
CA VAL A 249 24.08 -4.45 -2.21
C VAL A 249 23.52 -5.85 -2.00
N VAL A 250 22.22 -6.00 -2.24
CA VAL A 250 21.47 -7.26 -2.11
C VAL A 250 21.40 -7.96 -3.45
N THR A 251 21.04 -7.25 -4.52
CA THR A 251 20.88 -7.83 -5.87
C THR A 251 20.91 -6.75 -6.95
N ARG A 252 21.04 -7.18 -8.21
CA ARG A 252 20.92 -6.36 -9.41
C ARG A 252 19.87 -6.99 -10.32
N ILE A 253 18.91 -6.19 -10.78
CA ILE A 253 17.78 -6.68 -11.58
C ILE A 253 17.62 -5.82 -12.83
N GLU A 254 17.59 -6.45 -14.00
CA GLU A 254 17.34 -5.78 -15.27
C GLU A 254 15.88 -5.31 -15.34
N LEU A 255 15.68 -4.10 -15.86
CA LEU A 255 14.37 -3.52 -16.07
C LEU A 255 13.80 -3.97 -17.42
N GLY A 256 12.50 -4.20 -17.45
CA GLY A 256 11.75 -4.57 -18.66
C GLY A 256 10.67 -3.55 -19.00
N GLN A 257 9.80 -3.89 -19.95
CA GLN A 257 8.61 -3.11 -20.30
C GLN A 257 7.70 -2.84 -19.08
N ARG A 258 7.66 -3.80 -18.17
CA ARG A 258 6.98 -3.68 -16.89
C ARG A 258 7.79 -4.41 -15.84
N THR A 259 8.04 -3.76 -14.71
CA THR A 259 8.75 -4.33 -13.58
C THR A 259 7.99 -3.96 -12.30
N LEU A 260 7.29 -4.93 -11.73
CA LEU A 260 6.52 -4.80 -10.51
C LEU A 260 7.43 -4.95 -9.29
N LEU A 261 7.23 -4.10 -8.28
CA LEU A 261 8.00 -4.11 -7.04
C LEU A 261 7.07 -4.28 -5.84
N GLY A 262 7.50 -5.05 -4.84
CA GLY A 262 6.77 -5.17 -3.58
C GLY A 262 7.16 -6.39 -2.76
N ARG A 263 6.47 -6.60 -1.64
CA ARG A 263 6.82 -7.69 -0.70
C ARG A 263 6.43 -9.09 -1.16
N SER A 264 5.53 -9.20 -2.14
CA SER A 264 5.08 -10.49 -2.64
C SER A 264 6.17 -11.10 -3.50
N GLU A 265 6.34 -12.41 -3.41
CA GLU A 265 7.21 -13.18 -4.33
C GLU A 265 6.72 -13.18 -5.79
N HIS A 266 5.51 -12.67 -6.06
CA HIS A 266 4.93 -12.54 -7.39
C HIS A 266 5.29 -11.23 -8.10
N ASN A 267 6.25 -10.48 -7.56
CA ASN A 267 6.76 -9.27 -8.17
C ASN A 267 8.09 -9.58 -8.85
N ASP A 268 8.35 -8.90 -9.96
CA ASP A 268 9.63 -8.99 -10.68
C ASP A 268 10.80 -8.61 -9.75
N ILE A 269 10.58 -7.60 -8.90
CA ILE A 269 11.49 -7.24 -7.80
C ILE A 269 10.81 -7.56 -6.48
N CYS A 270 11.06 -8.78 -5.98
CA CYS A 270 10.63 -9.21 -4.65
C CYS A 270 11.51 -8.54 -3.58
N LEU A 271 10.91 -7.67 -2.79
CA LEU A 271 11.53 -6.98 -1.66
C LEU A 271 10.85 -7.47 -0.38
N PRO A 272 11.23 -8.65 0.15
CA PRO A 272 10.52 -9.34 1.20
C PRO A 272 10.63 -8.55 2.51
N SER A 273 9.65 -7.69 2.72
CA SER A 273 9.62 -6.80 3.85
C SER A 273 8.17 -6.47 4.21
N PRO A 274 7.81 -6.50 5.50
CA PRO A 274 6.46 -6.21 5.92
C PRO A 274 6.07 -4.74 5.67
N TYR A 275 7.05 -3.85 5.49
CA TYR A 275 6.88 -2.42 5.21
C TYR A 275 6.48 -2.11 3.77
N LEU A 276 6.45 -3.11 2.90
CA LEU A 276 6.03 -2.95 1.53
C LEU A 276 4.63 -3.52 1.32
N SER A 277 3.82 -2.86 0.49
CA SER A 277 2.60 -3.46 -0.04
C SER A 277 2.94 -4.70 -0.88
N ARG A 278 1.96 -5.63 -1.01
CA ARG A 278 2.12 -6.84 -1.82
C ARG A 278 2.56 -6.49 -3.25
N HIS A 279 1.90 -5.51 -3.83
CA HIS A 279 2.33 -4.79 -5.03
C HIS A 279 2.45 -3.33 -4.58
N HIS A 280 3.67 -2.80 -4.54
CA HIS A 280 4.00 -1.51 -3.96
C HIS A 280 4.11 -0.44 -5.02
N ALA A 281 4.90 -0.71 -6.04
CA ALA A 281 5.09 0.19 -7.16
C ALA A 281 5.26 -0.62 -8.44
N VAL A 282 5.15 0.05 -9.57
CA VAL A 282 5.50 -0.50 -10.87
C VAL A 282 6.41 0.47 -11.59
N ILE A 283 7.44 -0.08 -12.23
CA ILE A 283 8.25 0.63 -13.21
C ILE A 283 7.77 0.19 -14.58
N VAL A 284 7.48 1.16 -15.44
CA VAL A 284 7.06 0.95 -16.82
C VAL A 284 8.19 1.43 -17.72
N GLY A 285 8.70 0.51 -18.53
CA GLY A 285 9.68 0.79 -19.57
C GLY A 285 8.97 1.06 -20.90
N THR A 286 9.31 2.18 -21.51
CA THR A 286 8.87 2.62 -22.84
C THR A 286 10.12 2.87 -23.70
N PRO A 287 9.99 3.03 -25.03
CA PRO A 287 11.09 3.46 -25.89
C PRO A 287 11.73 4.79 -25.42
N GLU A 288 10.93 5.68 -24.85
CA GLU A 288 11.38 6.97 -24.32
C GLU A 288 12.15 6.82 -23.02
N GLY A 289 11.87 5.76 -22.24
CA GLY A 289 12.59 5.42 -21.03
C GLY A 289 11.72 4.85 -19.90
N TYR A 290 12.15 5.04 -18.65
CA TYR A 290 11.54 4.39 -17.48
C TYR A 290 10.73 5.34 -16.61
N TYR A 291 9.55 4.90 -16.20
CA TYR A 291 8.61 5.66 -15.37
C TYR A 291 8.17 4.83 -14.17
N LEU A 292 8.17 5.44 -12.99
CA LEU A 292 7.72 4.83 -11.75
C LEU A 292 6.31 5.29 -11.41
N VAL A 293 5.49 4.37 -10.92
CA VAL A 293 4.15 4.64 -10.35
C VAL A 293 4.00 3.94 -9.01
N ASP A 294 3.68 4.70 -7.97
CA ASP A 294 3.26 4.17 -6.67
C ASP A 294 1.84 3.59 -6.79
N LEU A 295 1.66 2.33 -6.40
CA LEU A 295 0.37 1.62 -6.50
C LEU A 295 -0.48 1.85 -5.24
N ASN A 296 -0.58 3.12 -4.82
CA ASN A 296 -1.21 3.54 -3.57
C ASN A 296 -0.67 2.74 -2.38
N SER A 297 0.65 2.66 -2.29
CA SER A 297 1.30 1.89 -1.24
C SER A 297 1.08 2.51 0.14
N ALA A 298 1.17 1.67 1.18
CA ALA A 298 0.91 2.12 2.55
C ALA A 298 1.93 3.14 3.06
N ASN A 299 3.17 3.07 2.55
CA ASN A 299 4.30 3.87 3.03
C ASN A 299 4.85 4.83 1.95
N GLY A 300 4.33 4.79 0.72
CA GLY A 300 4.79 5.60 -0.39
C GLY A 300 6.16 5.18 -0.91
N VAL A 301 6.55 5.82 -2.02
CA VAL A 301 7.90 5.73 -2.59
C VAL A 301 8.58 7.08 -2.47
N LEU A 302 9.86 7.08 -2.08
CA LEU A 302 10.72 8.26 -2.09
C LEU A 302 11.61 8.21 -3.35
N LEU A 303 11.69 9.29 -4.12
CA LEU A 303 12.68 9.50 -5.15
C LEU A 303 13.64 10.58 -4.67
N ASN A 304 14.92 10.25 -4.53
CA ASN A 304 15.97 11.17 -4.04
C ASN A 304 15.59 11.86 -2.71
N GLY A 305 14.85 11.15 -1.85
CA GLY A 305 14.40 11.62 -0.54
C GLY A 305 13.05 12.33 -0.54
N GLN A 306 12.46 12.63 -1.71
CA GLN A 306 11.15 13.26 -1.83
C GLN A 306 10.07 12.23 -2.15
N ARG A 307 8.90 12.33 -1.50
CA ARG A 307 7.78 11.43 -1.78
C ARG A 307 7.18 11.72 -3.15
N ILE A 308 6.92 10.65 -3.91
CA ILE A 308 6.33 10.73 -5.25
C ILE A 308 5.14 9.77 -5.36
N GLU A 309 4.17 10.13 -6.20
CA GLU A 309 3.15 9.20 -6.70
C GLU A 309 3.54 8.63 -8.08
N ARG A 310 4.23 9.45 -8.88
CA ARG A 310 4.76 9.10 -10.21
C ARG A 310 5.98 9.93 -10.54
N ALA A 311 6.92 9.37 -11.27
CA ALA A 311 8.12 10.08 -11.74
C ALA A 311 8.73 9.41 -12.97
N ALA A 312 9.33 10.21 -13.86
CA ALA A 312 10.31 9.71 -14.81
C ALA A 312 11.62 9.40 -14.05
N LEU A 313 12.24 8.26 -14.35
CA LEU A 313 13.47 7.82 -13.69
C LEU A 313 14.69 8.19 -14.53
N CYS A 314 15.63 8.90 -13.93
CA CYS A 314 16.91 9.26 -14.53
C CYS A 314 18.02 8.30 -14.10
N ASP A 315 19.16 8.34 -14.79
CA ASP A 315 20.35 7.62 -14.32
C ASP A 315 20.76 8.12 -12.94
N GLU A 316 21.29 7.23 -12.12
CA GLU A 316 21.69 7.47 -10.72
C GLU A 316 20.58 7.79 -9.72
N ASP A 317 19.32 7.88 -10.14
CA ASP A 317 18.21 8.14 -9.24
C ASP A 317 18.12 7.07 -8.12
N ILE A 318 17.80 7.54 -6.92
CA ILE A 318 17.69 6.68 -5.74
C ILE A 318 16.23 6.58 -5.32
N LEU A 319 15.67 5.38 -5.49
CA LEU A 319 14.35 5.03 -5.00
C LEU A 319 14.45 4.48 -3.57
N GLY A 320 13.79 5.14 -2.63
CA GLY A 320 13.56 4.66 -1.27
C GLY A 320 12.22 3.95 -1.19
N ILE A 321 12.24 2.65 -0.91
CA ILE A 321 11.04 1.84 -0.72
C ILE A 321 11.18 1.07 0.60
N GLY A 322 10.53 1.55 1.66
CA GLY A 322 10.68 1.01 3.01
C GLY A 322 12.16 0.99 3.45
N PRO A 323 12.71 -0.16 3.89
CA PRO A 323 14.10 -0.26 4.31
C PRO A 323 15.10 -0.41 3.15
N PHE A 324 14.64 -0.43 1.89
CA PHE A 324 15.48 -0.63 0.72
C PHE A 324 15.79 0.68 0.02
N ARG A 325 17.03 0.80 -0.46
CA ARG A 325 17.44 1.79 -1.47
C ARG A 325 17.63 1.07 -2.80
N LEU A 326 17.05 1.60 -3.86
CA LEU A 326 17.12 1.05 -5.21
C LEU A 326 17.76 2.12 -6.09
N LYS A 327 19.01 1.89 -6.51
CA LYS A 327 19.72 2.80 -7.38
C LYS A 327 19.42 2.46 -8.83
N VAL A 328 18.85 3.42 -9.57
CA VAL A 328 18.51 3.30 -10.97
C VAL A 328 19.77 3.47 -11.81
N LYS A 329 19.92 2.62 -12.81
CA LYS A 329 21.00 2.68 -13.78
C LYS A 329 20.43 2.51 -15.18
N VAL A 330 20.29 3.62 -15.90
CA VAL A 330 19.66 3.70 -17.22
C VAL A 330 20.54 4.57 -18.14
N PRO A 331 20.42 4.46 -19.48
CA PRO A 331 21.20 5.32 -20.37
C PRO A 331 20.82 6.79 -20.13
N GLU A 332 21.81 7.69 -20.18
CA GLU A 332 21.70 9.15 -19.91
C GLU A 332 20.74 9.93 -20.83
N SER A 333 19.90 9.26 -21.64
CA SER A 333 19.02 9.89 -22.62
C SER A 333 17.74 10.52 -22.03
N LEU A 334 17.47 10.33 -20.73
CA LEU A 334 16.32 10.90 -20.03
C LEU A 334 16.73 12.04 -19.10
N THR A 335 16.26 13.26 -19.37
CA THR A 335 16.41 14.42 -18.48
C THR A 335 15.28 14.49 -17.45
N GLN A 336 15.58 14.97 -16.23
CA GLN A 336 14.55 15.32 -15.24
C GLN A 336 13.51 16.27 -15.85
N GLY A 337 12.23 15.89 -15.78
CA GLY A 337 11.12 16.68 -16.31
C GLY A 337 10.57 16.26 -17.67
N SER A 338 11.05 15.16 -18.26
CA SER A 338 10.38 14.54 -19.42
C SER A 338 8.89 14.29 -19.09
N PRO A 339 7.96 14.67 -19.98
CA PRO A 339 6.53 14.54 -19.72
C PRO A 339 6.18 13.08 -19.48
N PHE A 340 5.37 12.83 -18.45
CA PHE A 340 4.83 11.50 -18.20
C PHE A 340 3.98 11.09 -19.42
N PRO A 341 4.23 9.93 -20.04
CA PRO A 341 3.55 9.54 -21.27
C PRO A 341 2.04 9.47 -21.06
N ASP A 342 1.28 9.76 -22.12
CA ASP A 342 -0.18 9.76 -22.09
C ASP A 342 -0.72 8.39 -21.63
N GLN A 343 -1.88 8.40 -20.96
CA GLN A 343 -2.50 7.19 -20.39
C GLN A 343 -2.71 6.05 -21.40
N ALA A 344 -2.90 6.39 -22.69
CA ALA A 344 -3.02 5.42 -23.78
C ALA A 344 -1.74 4.59 -23.95
N SER A 345 -0.57 5.24 -23.95
CA SER A 345 0.75 4.61 -24.13
C SER A 345 1.13 3.70 -22.96
N LEU A 346 0.68 4.04 -21.74
CA LEU A 346 0.86 3.20 -20.56
C LEU A 346 -0.12 2.02 -20.51
N SER A 347 -1.31 2.15 -21.08
CA SER A 347 -2.37 1.13 -20.97
C SER A 347 -2.15 -0.15 -21.79
N GLU A 348 -1.37 -0.07 -22.87
CA GLU A 348 -0.96 -1.25 -23.64
C GLU A 348 0.16 -2.04 -22.97
N THR A 349 1.03 -1.38 -22.20
CA THR A 349 2.21 -2.00 -21.55
C THR A 349 1.98 -2.30 -20.05
N ALA A 350 1.17 -1.48 -19.38
CA ALA A 350 0.69 -1.70 -18.03
C ALA A 350 -0.75 -2.21 -18.08
N VAL A 351 -0.92 -3.52 -17.87
CA VAL A 351 -2.23 -4.07 -17.51
C VAL A 351 -2.60 -3.52 -16.12
N MET A 352 -3.14 -2.31 -16.09
CA MET A 352 -3.94 -1.75 -15.00
C MET A 352 -5.40 -1.78 -15.44
N PRO A 353 -6.36 -2.13 -14.56
CA PRO A 353 -7.77 -1.97 -14.88
C PRO A 353 -8.05 -0.48 -15.09
N GLN A 354 -8.49 -0.11 -16.29
CA GLN A 354 -8.95 1.23 -16.64
C GLN A 354 -10.07 1.65 -15.67
N PRO A 355 -9.98 2.80 -14.97
CA PRO A 355 -11.14 3.39 -14.33
C PRO A 355 -12.10 3.95 -15.41
N PRO A 356 -13.42 3.91 -15.21
CA PRO A 356 -14.37 4.48 -16.15
C PRO A 356 -14.20 6.01 -16.27
N GLU A 357 -14.52 6.51 -17.47
CA GLU A 357 -14.18 7.83 -18.00
C GLU A 357 -14.72 9.02 -17.18
N GLU A 358 -15.62 8.81 -16.22
CA GLU A 358 -16.13 9.88 -15.35
C GLU A 358 -15.12 10.37 -14.28
N ASN A 359 -14.04 9.63 -14.02
CA ASN A 359 -12.95 10.13 -13.14
C ASN A 359 -11.91 10.98 -13.88
N ALA A 360 -12.04 11.25 -15.18
CA ALA A 360 -11.12 12.07 -15.96
C ALA A 360 -10.90 13.48 -15.37
N ALA A 361 -11.83 13.98 -14.55
CA ALA A 361 -11.73 15.26 -13.86
C ALA A 361 -10.74 15.27 -12.66
N ILE A 362 -10.43 14.12 -12.06
CA ILE A 362 -9.40 14.02 -10.98
C ILE A 362 -7.99 13.85 -11.59
N TRP A 363 -7.90 13.36 -12.83
CA TRP A 363 -6.64 13.17 -13.57
C TRP A 363 -6.19 14.42 -14.36
N ARG A 364 -6.99 15.49 -14.38
CA ARG A 364 -6.67 16.78 -15.00
C ARG A 364 -6.77 17.91 -13.98
N ILE A 365 -5.68 18.24 -13.30
CA ILE A 365 -5.46 19.60 -12.78
C ILE A 365 -4.02 20.00 -13.10
N LYS A 366 -3.89 21.23 -13.59
CA LYS A 366 -2.66 21.94 -13.97
C LYS A 366 -1.55 21.88 -12.93
#